data_AF-A0A269PFS1-F1
#
_entry.id   AF-A0A269PFS1-F1
#
_cell.length_a   1.000
_cell.length_b   1.000
_cell.length_c   1.000
_cell.angle_alpha   90.00
_cell.angle_beta   90.00
_cell.angle_gamma   90.00
#
_symmetry.space_group_name_H-M   'P 1'
#
loop_
_entity.id
_entity.type
_entity.pdbx_description
1 polymer ?
#
loop_
_entity_poly.entity_id
_entity_poly.type
_entity_poly.pdbx_seq_one_letter_code
_entity_poly.pdbx_strand_id
1 'polypeptide(L)' 'MPKAGKNQHYETVSQAAKRTGLGERTLRRYIAEGNLVAYRAGRAIRLRPQDVDNLFTRTDAWAGGER' A
#
# COMPACT_ATOMS: atom_id res chain seq x y z
N MET A 1 7.95 -24.05 8.49
CA MET A 1 6.94 -23.67 9.50
C MET A 1 5.94 -22.74 8.85
N PRO A 2 4.62 -23.02 8.84
CA PRO A 2 3.65 -22.04 8.39
C PRO A 2 3.63 -20.88 9.39
N LYS A 3 4.00 -19.67 8.94
CA LYS A 3 3.98 -18.48 9.80
C LYS A 3 2.55 -18.23 10.27
N ALA A 4 2.36 -18.22 11.59
CA ALA A 4 1.11 -17.90 12.28
C ALA A 4 0.40 -16.72 11.60
N GLY A 5 -0.90 -16.90 11.35
CA GLY A 5 -1.73 -15.96 10.63
C GLY A 5 -1.67 -14.58 11.27
N LYS A 6 -0.94 -13.66 10.64
CA LYS A 6 -1.11 -12.23 10.89
C LYS A 6 -2.55 -11.94 10.51
N ASN A 7 -3.38 -11.47 11.46
CA ASN A 7 -4.74 -10.99 11.19
C ASN A 7 -4.75 -10.25 9.85
N GLN A 8 -5.37 -10.83 8.83
CA GLN A 8 -5.45 -10.24 7.50
C GLN A 8 -6.45 -9.09 7.60
N HIS A 9 -5.96 -7.95 8.07
CA HIS A 9 -6.69 -6.70 8.09
C HIS A 9 -6.77 -6.17 6.67
N TYR A 10 -7.99 -5.88 6.22
CA TYR A 10 -8.27 -5.34 4.91
C TYR A 10 -8.80 -3.91 5.06
N GLU A 11 -8.08 -2.95 4.50
CA GLU A 11 -8.47 -1.54 4.55
C GLU A 11 -9.09 -1.09 3.23
N THR A 12 -9.97 -0.08 3.29
CA THR A 12 -10.46 0.59 2.09
C THR A 12 -9.39 1.51 1.51
N VAL A 13 -9.54 1.94 0.26
CA VAL A 13 -8.64 2.92 -0.37
C VAL A 13 -8.55 4.21 0.46
N SER A 14 -9.66 4.66 1.04
CA SER A 14 -9.70 5.86 1.88
C SER A 14 -8.97 5.68 3.22
N GLN A 15 -9.09 4.49 3.83
CA GLN A 15 -8.36 4.17 5.07
C GLN A 15 -6.85 4.11 4.82
N ALA A 16 -6.42 3.44 3.74
CA ALA A 16 -5.02 3.39 3.33
C ALA A 16 -4.45 4.80 3.09
N ALA A 17 -5.20 5.64 2.36
CA ALA A 17 -4.82 7.02 2.09
C ALA A 17 -4.60 7.84 3.37
N LYS A 18 -5.53 7.75 4.32
CA LYS A 18 -5.41 8.42 5.62
C LYS A 18 -4.21 7.94 6.43
N ARG A 19 -3.91 6.64 6.39
CA ARG A 19 -2.81 6.02 7.14
C ARG A 19 -1.43 6.38 6.58
N THR A 20 -1.29 6.37 5.26
CA THR A 20 0.01 6.52 4.59
C THR A 20 0.28 7.94 4.11
N GLY A 21 -0.73 8.82 4.13
CA GLY A 21 -0.64 10.17 3.58
C GLY A 21 -0.68 10.22 2.05
N LEU A 22 -0.76 9.07 1.36
CA LEU A 22 -0.94 9.02 -0.09
C LEU A 22 -2.36 9.40 -0.48
N GLY A 23 -2.53 10.09 -1.61
CA GLY A 23 -3.85 10.38 -2.15
C GLY A 23 -4.57 9.13 -2.66
N GLU A 24 -5.91 9.07 -2.52
CA GLU A 24 -6.71 7.96 -3.06
C GLU A 24 -6.52 7.76 -4.57
N ARG A 25 -6.36 8.85 -5.33
CA ARG A 25 -6.06 8.82 -6.76
C ARG A 25 -4.73 8.11 -7.05
N THR A 26 -3.71 8.33 -6.22
CA THR A 26 -2.40 7.69 -6.34
C THR A 26 -2.51 6.19 -6.10
N LEU A 27 -3.22 5.77 -5.04
CA LEU A 27 -3.46 4.35 -4.77
C LEU A 27 -4.24 3.68 -5.92
N ARG A 28 -5.29 4.31 -6.45
CA ARG A 28 -6.05 3.80 -7.60
C ARG A 28 -5.20 3.69 -8.87
N ARG A 29 -4.30 4.64 -9.10
CA ARG A 29 -3.35 4.58 -10.20
C ARG A 29 -2.42 3.37 -10.06
N TYR A 30 -1.83 3.15 -8.89
CA TYR A 30 -1.00 1.95 -8.66
C TYR A 30 -1.78 0.65 -8.85
N ILE A 31 -3.06 0.60 -8.48
CA ILE A 31 -3.92 -0.56 -8.77
C ILE A 31 -4.11 -0.76 -10.27
N ALA A 32 -4.40 0.32 -11.01
CA ALA A 32 -4.61 0.26 -12.45
C ALA A 32 -3.35 -0.14 -13.22
N GLU A 33 -2.18 0.30 -12.75
CA GLU A 33 -0.86 -0.05 -13.31
C GLU A 33 -0.38 -1.45 -12.91
N GLY A 34 -1.09 -2.14 -12.00
CA GLY A 34 -0.68 -3.46 -11.49
C GLY A 34 0.41 -3.42 -10.40
N ASN A 35 0.81 -2.22 -9.98
CA ASN A 35 1.81 -1.99 -8.93
C ASN A 35 1.27 -2.22 -7.51
N LEU A 36 -0.06 -2.24 -7.32
CA LEU A 36 -0.72 -2.52 -6.05
C LEU A 36 -1.86 -3.53 -6.23
N VAL A 37 -1.81 -4.64 -5.48
CA VAL A 37 -2.84 -5.68 -5.53
C VAL A 37 -4.09 -5.22 -4.77
N ALA A 38 -5.22 -5.21 -5.47
CA ALA A 38 -6.53 -4.90 -4.90
C ALA A 38 -7.42 -6.15 -4.84
N TYR A 39 -8.06 -6.36 -3.68
CA TYR A 39 -9.00 -7.44 -3.42
C TYR A 39 -10.42 -6.93 -3.59
N ARG A 40 -11.27 -7.68 -4.30
CA ARG A 40 -12.67 -7.33 -4.47
C ARG A 40 -13.56 -8.23 -3.62
N ALA A 41 -14.51 -7.61 -2.94
CA ALA A 41 -15.64 -8.28 -2.28
C ALA A 41 -16.92 -7.67 -2.86
N GLY A 42 -17.39 -8.22 -3.98
CA GLY A 42 -18.47 -7.63 -4.78
C GLY A 42 -18.07 -6.26 -5.34
N ARG A 43 -18.79 -5.21 -4.94
CA ARG A 43 -18.53 -3.81 -5.34
C ARG A 43 -17.43 -3.13 -4.52
N ALA A 44 -17.05 -3.73 -3.38
CA ALA A 44 -16.05 -3.15 -2.49
C ALA A 44 -14.63 -3.52 -2.92
N ILE A 45 -13.73 -2.54 -2.88
CA ILE A 45 -12.29 -2.73 -3.06
C ILE A 45 -11.61 -2.67 -1.70
N ARG A 46 -10.71 -3.63 -1.46
CA ARG A 46 -9.91 -3.77 -0.25
C ARG A 46 -8.44 -3.89 -0.59
N LEU A 47 -7.60 -3.34 0.27
CA LEU A 47 -6.16 -3.38 0.18
C LEU A 47 -5.62 -4.10 1.42
N ARG A 48 -4.55 -4.88 1.25
CA ARG A 48 -3.77 -5.35 2.40
C ARG A 48 -2.80 -4.24 2.79
N PRO A 49 -2.74 -3.81 4.07
CA PRO A 49 -1.83 -2.77 4.52
C PRO A 49 -0.37 -3.03 4.12
N GLN A 50 0.07 -4.30 4.21
CA GLN A 50 1.43 -4.70 3.83
C GLN A 50 1.74 -4.46 2.35
N ASP A 51 0.77 -4.67 1.45
CA ASP A 51 0.99 -4.42 0.02
C ASP A 51 1.12 -2.91 -0.25
N VAL A 52 0.40 -2.08 0.51
CA VAL A 52 0.52 -0.62 0.44
C VAL A 52 1.85 -0.16 1.03
N ASP A 53 2.30 -0.75 2.14
CA ASP A 53 3.57 -0.42 2.78
C ASP A 53 4.76 -0.77 1.88
N ASN A 54 4.64 -1.84 1.07
CA ASN A 54 5.64 -2.23 0.09
C ASN A 54 5.80 -1.24 -1.08
N LEU A 55 4.88 -0.27 -1.25
CA LEU A 55 5.07 0.82 -2.21
C LEU A 55 6.16 1.80 -1.76
N PHE A 56 6.46 1.85 -0.47
CA PHE A 56 7.47 2.75 0.07
C PHE A 56 8.86 2.14 -0.15
N THR A 57 9.67 2.86 -0.90
CA THR A 57 11.10 2.56 -0.98
C THR A 57 11.78 3.29 0.17
N ARG A 58 12.55 2.55 0.98
CA ARG A 58 13.40 3.16 2.00
C ARG A 58 14.36 4.12 1.30
N THR A 59 14.25 5.41 1.60
CA THR A 59 15.25 6.39 1.23
C THR A 59 16.08 6.69 2.47
N ASP A 60 17.34 6.26 2.45
CA ASP A 60 18.39 6.67 3.37
C ASP A 60 19.28 7.76 2.75
N ALA A 61 18.89 8.27 1.58
CA ALA A 61 19.55 9.35 0.87
C ALA A 61 19.22 10.72 1.51
N TRP A 62 19.68 10.90 2.75
CA TRP A 62 20.44 12.10 3.11
C TRP A 62 21.96 11.85 3.00
N ALA A 63 22.36 10.75 2.36
CA ALA A 63 23.71 10.47 1.91
C ALA A 63 23.87 10.97 0.45
N GLY A 64 24.41 12.17 0.26
CA GLY A 64 24.84 12.62 -1.08
C GLY A 64 24.55 14.07 -1.47
N GLY A 65 24.39 14.98 -0.53
CA GLY A 65 24.56 16.42 -0.80
C GLY A 65 26.04 16.79 -0.85
N GLU A 66 26.82 16.20 -1.76
CA GLU A 66 28.16 16.67 -2.08
C GLU A 66 28.38 16.59 -3.60
N ARG A 67 28.17 17.74 -4.25
CA ARG A 67 29.02 18.37 -5.27
C ARG A 67 28.46 19.74 -5.61
#